data_AF-A0A7L0WWV5-F1
#
_entry.id   AF-A0A7L0WWV5-F1
#
_cell.length_a   1.000
_cell.length_b   1.000
_cell.length_c   1.000
_cell.angle_alpha   90.00
_cell.angle_beta   90.00
_cell.angle_gamma   90.00
#
_symmetry.space_group_name_H-M   'P 1'
#
loop_
_entity.id
_entity.type
_entity.pdbx_description
1 polymer ?
#
loop_
_entity_poly.entity_id
_entity_poly.type
_entity_poly.pdbx_seq_one_letter_code
_entity_poly.pdbx_strand_id
1 'polypeptide(L)'
;NNAGVGHVGPVESISVEEMKRVFETNFFGAVRMIKAVLPEMKRRQSGHIVVVSSVMGLQGIVFNDVYAASKFAVEGFCESLAVQLLQFNV
;
A
#
# COMPACT_ATOMS: atom_id res chain seq x y z
N ASN A 1 -0.17 2.03 -9.08
CA ASN A 1 -0.83 2.92 -8.10
C ASN A 1 0.23 3.82 -7.48
N ASN A 2 0.04 5.14 -7.58
CA ASN A 2 0.97 6.16 -7.07
C ASN A 2 0.32 7.09 -6.02
N ALA A 3 -0.98 6.92 -5.71
CA ALA A 3 -1.64 7.79 -4.76
C ALA A 3 -1.02 7.60 -3.36
N GLY A 4 -0.61 8.69 -2.75
CA GLY A 4 0.02 8.66 -1.43
C GLY A 4 0.02 10.02 -0.76
N VAL A 5 -0.17 10.02 0.55
CA VAL A 5 0.00 11.19 1.43
C VAL A 5 1.07 10.89 2.47
N GLY A 6 1.96 11.85 2.66
CA GLY A 6 2.93 11.84 3.74
C GLY A 6 2.29 12.30 5.04
N HIS A 7 2.88 11.91 6.17
CA HIS A 7 2.56 12.46 7.47
C HIS A 7 3.81 12.45 8.34
N VAL A 8 4.18 13.61 8.89
CA VAL A 8 5.35 13.78 9.75
C VAL A 8 4.93 14.47 11.04
N GLY A 9 5.28 13.90 12.19
CA GLY A 9 5.05 14.52 13.49
C GLY A 9 5.20 13.54 14.66
N PRO A 10 5.25 14.05 15.90
CA PRO A 10 5.17 13.22 17.10
C PRO A 10 3.84 12.47 17.14
N VAL A 11 3.87 11.16 17.42
CA VAL A 11 2.69 10.30 17.33
C VAL A 11 1.54 10.75 18.25
N GLU A 12 1.87 11.28 19.41
CA GLU A 12 0.93 11.79 20.42
C GLU A 12 0.19 13.07 19.96
N SER A 13 0.71 13.74 18.92
CA SER A 13 0.12 14.96 18.36
C SER A 13 -0.78 14.69 17.15
N ILE A 14 -0.89 13.44 16.70
CA ILE A 14 -1.63 13.05 15.51
C ILE A 14 -2.94 12.40 15.95
N SER A 15 -4.08 12.87 15.45
CA SER A 15 -5.36 12.25 15.78
C SER A 15 -5.50 10.88 15.09
N VAL A 16 -6.21 9.95 15.72
CA VAL A 16 -6.49 8.64 15.11
C VAL A 16 -7.22 8.78 13.77
N GLU A 17 -8.06 9.79 13.62
CA GLU A 17 -8.75 10.12 12.36
C GLU A 17 -7.76 10.55 11.28
N GLU A 18 -6.75 11.34 11.61
CA GLU A 18 -5.66 11.68 10.70
C GLU A 18 -4.87 10.45 10.28
N MET A 19 -4.54 9.57 11.23
CA MET A 19 -3.87 8.30 10.94
C MET A 19 -4.69 7.43 9.98
N LYS A 20 -5.99 7.31 10.23
CA LYS A 20 -6.92 6.59 9.35
C LYS A 20 -6.94 7.20 7.95
N ARG A 21 -6.93 8.53 7.79
CA ARG A 21 -6.88 9.18 6.47
C ARG A 21 -5.63 8.82 5.67
N VAL A 22 -4.47 8.69 6.34
CA VAL A 22 -3.23 8.23 5.70
C VAL A 22 -3.41 6.80 5.18
N PHE A 23 -3.94 5.89 5.99
CA PHE A 23 -4.20 4.50 5.57
C PHE A 23 -5.27 4.38 4.48
N GLU A 24 -6.34 5.18 4.56
CA GLU A 24 -7.39 5.20 3.54
C GLU A 24 -6.84 5.52 2.16
N THR A 25 -5.89 6.45 2.08
CA THR A 25 -5.25 6.83 0.82
C THR A 25 -4.17 5.83 0.41
N ASN A 26 -3.17 5.61 1.28
CA ASN A 26 -1.95 4.89 0.93
C ASN A 26 -2.18 3.39 0.78
N PHE A 27 -3.00 2.80 1.65
CA PHE A 27 -3.22 1.36 1.69
C PHE A 27 -4.55 0.98 1.04
N PHE A 28 -5.68 1.44 1.59
CA PHE A 28 -6.98 1.02 1.10
C PHE A 28 -7.27 1.55 -0.32
N GLY A 29 -6.75 2.72 -0.69
CA GLY A 29 -6.75 3.20 -2.07
C GLY A 29 -6.05 2.25 -3.04
N ALA A 30 -4.87 1.71 -2.65
CA ALA A 30 -4.17 0.69 -3.41
C ALA A 30 -4.97 -0.61 -3.52
N VAL A 31 -5.49 -1.10 -2.40
CA VAL A 31 -6.30 -2.32 -2.35
C VAL A 31 -7.54 -2.22 -3.25
N ARG A 32 -8.26 -1.09 -3.21
CA ARG A 32 -9.46 -0.87 -4.05
C ARG A 32 -9.12 -0.91 -5.54
N MET A 33 -8.04 -0.25 -5.95
CA MET A 33 -7.56 -0.28 -7.34
C MET A 33 -7.18 -1.69 -7.79
N ILE A 34 -6.42 -2.41 -6.96
CA ILE A 34 -6.01 -3.79 -7.26
C ILE A 34 -7.24 -4.68 -7.38
N LYS A 35 -8.16 -4.64 -6.41
CA LYS A 35 -9.41 -5.42 -6.45
C LYS A 35 -10.25 -5.15 -7.70
N ALA A 36 -10.25 -3.92 -8.21
CA ALA A 36 -11.01 -3.56 -9.40
C ALA A 36 -10.43 -4.17 -10.69
N VAL A 37 -9.10 -4.24 -10.82
CA VAL A 37 -8.46 -4.72 -12.06
C VAL A 37 -8.12 -6.22 -12.05
N LEU A 38 -7.94 -6.79 -10.85
CA LEU A 38 -7.38 -8.13 -10.69
C LEU A 38 -8.23 -9.26 -11.30
N PRO A 39 -9.57 -9.28 -11.19
CA PRO A 39 -10.37 -10.36 -11.78
C PRO A 39 -10.15 -10.50 -13.29
N GLU A 40 -10.10 -9.38 -14.00
CA GLU A 40 -9.93 -9.37 -15.45
C GLU A 40 -8.48 -9.71 -15.85
N MET A 41 -7.48 -9.22 -15.09
CA MET A 41 -6.08 -9.64 -15.26
C MET A 41 -5.90 -11.15 -15.12
N LYS A 42 -6.54 -11.75 -14.09
CA LYS A 42 -6.54 -13.20 -13.87
C LYS A 42 -7.23 -13.96 -15.01
N ARG A 43 -8.37 -13.46 -15.51
CA ARG A 43 -9.11 -14.09 -16.62
C ARG A 43 -8.28 -14.16 -17.90
N ARG A 44 -7.54 -13.10 -18.22
CA ARG A 44 -6.70 -13.03 -19.44
C ARG A 44 -5.27 -13.58 -19.25
N GLN A 45 -4.92 -14.02 -18.05
CA GLN A 45 -3.58 -14.52 -17.69
C GLN A 45 -2.45 -13.54 -18.08
N SER A 46 -2.69 -12.24 -17.89
CA SER A 46 -1.77 -11.20 -18.32
C SER A 46 -2.07 -9.87 -17.62
N GLY A 47 -1.05 -9.19 -17.15
CA GLY A 47 -1.13 -7.84 -16.60
C GLY A 47 0.11 -7.52 -15.79
N HIS A 48 0.28 -6.25 -15.44
CA HIS A 48 1.27 -5.83 -14.47
C HIS A 48 0.64 -4.82 -13.52
N ILE A 49 0.86 -5.02 -12.23
CA ILE A 49 0.47 -4.08 -11.19
C ILE A 49 1.74 -3.52 -10.57
N VAL A 50 2.02 -2.24 -10.83
CA VAL A 50 3.13 -1.51 -10.20
C VAL A 50 2.58 -0.64 -9.09
N VAL A 51 3.10 -0.78 -7.87
CA VAL A 51 2.71 0.02 -6.70
C VAL A 51 3.90 0.82 -6.21
N VAL A 52 3.72 2.14 -6.02
CA VAL A 52 4.78 3.03 -5.52
C VAL A 52 4.75 3.04 -3.99
N SER A 53 5.73 2.36 -3.41
CA SER A 53 5.94 2.33 -1.97
C SER A 53 6.90 3.44 -1.50
N SER A 54 7.85 3.14 -0.63
CA SER A 54 8.85 4.05 -0.09
C SER A 54 10.01 3.24 0.51
N VAL A 55 11.17 3.86 0.69
CA VAL A 55 12.22 3.34 1.60
C VAL A 55 11.63 3.06 3.00
N MET A 56 10.62 3.84 3.39
CA MET A 56 9.93 3.68 4.67
C MET A 56 8.88 2.56 4.68
N GLY A 57 8.74 1.81 3.59
CA GLY A 57 8.10 0.49 3.59
C GLY A 57 9.06 -0.64 4.00
N LEU A 58 10.36 -0.33 4.11
CA LEU A 58 11.42 -1.28 4.46
C LEU A 58 12.09 -0.97 5.81
N GLN A 59 12.06 0.29 6.26
CA GLN A 59 12.58 0.70 7.56
C GLN A 59 11.81 1.87 8.17
N GLY A 60 11.81 1.98 9.50
CA GLY A 60 11.24 3.13 10.20
C GLY A 60 12.16 4.36 10.13
N ILE A 61 11.56 5.55 10.11
CA ILE A 61 12.26 6.84 10.26
C ILE A 61 11.51 7.66 11.31
N VAL A 62 12.26 8.31 12.19
CA VAL A 62 11.72 9.12 13.30
C VAL A 62 10.66 10.12 12.80
N PHE A 63 9.58 10.27 13.57
CA PHE A 63 8.40 11.12 13.29
C PHE A 63 7.58 10.73 12.05
N ASN A 64 7.81 9.57 11.45
CA ASN A 64 7.05 9.10 10.29
C ASN A 64 6.26 7.83 10.58
N ASP A 65 5.92 7.58 11.84
CA ASP A 65 5.38 6.32 12.36
C ASP A 65 4.18 5.84 11.54
N VAL A 66 3.22 6.73 11.32
CA VAL A 66 1.97 6.47 10.59
C VAL A 66 2.23 6.24 9.09
N TYR A 67 3.08 7.08 8.49
CA TYR A 67 3.40 6.98 7.07
C TYR A 67 4.17 5.69 6.77
N ALA A 68 5.21 5.40 7.55
CA ALA A 68 6.00 4.18 7.45
C ALA A 68 5.09 2.96 7.64
N ALA A 69 4.25 2.92 8.68
CA ALA A 69 3.29 1.84 8.89
C ALA A 69 2.39 1.61 7.66
N SER A 70 1.89 2.68 7.04
CA SER A 70 1.06 2.57 5.83
C SER A 70 1.82 2.00 4.63
N LYS A 71 3.13 2.27 4.50
CA LYS A 71 3.98 1.75 3.42
C LYS A 71 4.43 0.31 3.68
N PHE A 72 4.74 -0.06 4.91
CA PHE A 72 4.94 -1.46 5.31
C PHE A 72 3.70 -2.32 5.03
N ALA A 73 2.49 -1.78 5.30
CA ALA A 73 1.25 -2.47 4.98
C ALA A 73 1.10 -2.73 3.47
N VAL A 74 1.52 -1.78 2.63
CA VAL A 74 1.55 -1.94 1.17
C VAL A 74 2.54 -3.04 0.76
N GLU A 75 3.76 -3.05 1.30
CA GLU A 75 4.76 -4.09 1.01
C GLU A 75 4.24 -5.47 1.36
N GLY A 76 3.79 -5.67 2.61
CA GLY A 76 3.29 -6.97 3.06
C GLY A 76 2.09 -7.46 2.26
N PHE A 77 1.20 -6.56 1.86
CA PHE A 77 0.07 -6.89 0.99
C PHE A 77 0.51 -7.28 -0.42
N CYS A 78 1.43 -6.53 -1.03
CA CYS A 78 1.90 -6.80 -2.38
C CYS A 78 2.75 -8.07 -2.45
N GLU A 79 3.63 -8.30 -1.46
CA GLU A 79 4.43 -9.52 -1.37
C GLU A 79 3.53 -10.77 -1.25
N SER A 80 2.54 -10.72 -0.34
CA SER A 80 1.57 -11.80 -0.16
C SER A 80 0.78 -12.05 -1.45
N LEU A 81 0.35 -10.97 -2.12
CA LEU A 81 -0.42 -11.06 -3.36
C LEU A 81 0.42 -11.61 -4.52
N ALA A 82 1.70 -11.21 -4.63
CA ALA A 82 2.59 -11.68 -5.69
C ALA A 82 2.71 -13.21 -5.70
N VAL A 83 2.87 -13.83 -4.53
CA VAL A 83 2.91 -15.30 -4.39
C VAL A 83 1.62 -15.94 -4.93
N GLN A 84 0.46 -15.35 -4.64
CA GLN A 84 -0.82 -15.83 -5.15
C GLN A 84 -0.93 -15.73 -6.69
N LEU A 85 -0.36 -14.66 -7.27
CA LEU A 85 -0.53 -14.31 -8.69
C LEU A 85 0.45 -14.99 -9.64
N LEU A 86 1.48 -15.68 -9.13
CA LEU A 86 2.45 -16.44 -9.95
C LEU A 86 1.78 -17.39 -10.96
N GLN A 87 0.70 -18.06 -10.57
CA GLN A 87 -0.03 -18.99 -11.44
C GLN A 87 -0.92 -18.30 -12.50
N PHE A 88 -1.11 -16.98 -12.42
CA PHE A 88 -1.97 -16.20 -13.30
C PHE A 88 -1.19 -15.34 -14.30
N ASN A 89 0.15 -15.34 -14.27
CA ASN A 89 1.00 -14.47 -15.12
C ASN A 89 0.60 -12.98 -15.01
N VAL A 90 0.41 -12.50 -13.78
CA VAL A 90 0.04 -11.11 -13.41
C VAL A 90 1.01 -10.59 -12.37
#